data_AF-A0A164SVV2-F1
#
_entry.id   AF-A0A164SVV2-F1
#
_cell.length_a   1.000
_cell.length_b   1.000
_cell.length_c   1.000
_cell.angle_alpha   90.00
_cell.angle_beta   90.00
_cell.angle_gamma   90.00
#
_symmetry.space_group_name_H-M   'P 1'
#
loop_
_entity.id
_entity.type
_entity.pdbx_description
1 polymer ?
#
loop_
_entity_poly.entity_id
_entity_poly.type
_entity_poly.pdbx_seq_one_letter_code
_entity_poly.pdbx_strand_id
1 'polypeptide(L)'
;MAHSKPTLSFTQSMPSRLMTYLGFIPISLASFAMIWGYLLGSGLPTKLSQMSSSDLFMHTSFFQTAMDPSIPPFFCGFVSSLAILALIPYAESLRSKDFRPRNDHLLDRIVLNPFLTNAVAQMFGGAFMYPLYWASFICSGEARKYPAQASHSEIPQAEAEALLFSFVLGFILPSTLMKFFPNHSYIVTLWWAFPLTITLLQYLYITFRPKISSPTSAKSLERAYFLTQGTYLIAFLFSTVFHLSTLIPMFNPIRTSLPRLINLLVPPLRILPPTPSPVVALQIMQVDSLFLFAGAIMMTLIAFPRSWKEAGKLAAWNVFGVVVCGTGGAIAGVWMWREWRLMGERRAVDNTHLPKSPRP
;
A
#
# COMPACT_ATOMS: atom_id res chain seq x y z
N MET A 1 9.09 36.04 -33.95
CA MET A 1 9.37 34.59 -33.88
C MET A 1 8.39 33.96 -32.91
N ALA A 2 7.37 33.27 -33.43
CA ALA A 2 6.36 32.61 -32.61
C ALA A 2 6.93 31.27 -32.12
N HIS A 3 7.11 31.11 -30.81
CA HIS A 3 7.41 29.82 -30.22
C HIS A 3 6.17 28.94 -30.34
N SER A 4 6.16 28.05 -31.33
CA SER A 4 5.20 26.96 -31.41
C SER A 4 5.33 26.13 -30.13
N LYS A 5 4.26 26.11 -29.32
CA LYS A 5 4.18 25.17 -28.20
C LYS A 5 4.29 23.77 -28.79
N PRO A 6 5.23 22.92 -28.35
CA PRO A 6 5.26 21.54 -28.79
C PRO A 6 3.95 20.89 -28.35
N THR A 7 3.07 20.64 -29.32
CA THR A 7 1.94 19.75 -29.18
C THR A 7 2.50 18.36 -28.95
N LEU A 8 2.75 18.01 -27.70
CA LEU A 8 2.95 16.63 -27.27
C LEU A 8 1.73 15.86 -27.74
N SER A 9 1.87 15.13 -28.84
CA SER A 9 0.84 14.25 -29.37
C SER A 9 0.53 13.23 -28.28
N PHE A 10 -0.56 13.44 -27.55
CA PHE A 10 -1.07 12.57 -26.50
C PHE A 10 -1.73 11.32 -27.12
N THR A 11 -1.04 10.74 -28.10
CA THR A 11 -1.37 9.48 -28.77
C THR A 11 -0.42 8.39 -28.27
N GLN A 12 -0.14 8.37 -26.96
CA GLN A 12 0.14 7.09 -26.33
C GLN A 12 -1.17 6.29 -26.34
N SER A 13 -1.21 5.34 -27.26
CA SER A 13 -2.39 4.65 -27.76
C SER A 13 -3.13 3.90 -26.64
N MET A 14 -4.46 4.08 -26.58
CA MET A 14 -5.41 3.26 -25.81
C MET A 14 -5.07 1.76 -25.72
N PRO A 15 -4.59 1.07 -26.78
CA PRO A 15 -4.21 -0.34 -26.69
C PRO A 15 -3.17 -0.66 -25.60
N SER A 16 -2.28 0.25 -25.23
CA SER A 16 -1.31 0.02 -24.15
C SER A 16 -1.94 -0.07 -22.76
N ARG A 17 -3.00 0.72 -22.50
CA ARG A 17 -3.75 0.70 -21.23
C ARG A 17 -4.59 -0.56 -21.11
N LEU A 18 -5.27 -0.95 -22.19
CA LEU A 18 -6.08 -2.16 -22.23
C LEU A 18 -5.23 -3.40 -21.95
N MET A 19 -4.04 -3.50 -22.58
CA MET A 19 -3.11 -4.60 -22.34
C MET A 19 -2.63 -4.67 -20.88
N THR A 20 -2.46 -3.53 -20.22
CA THR A 20 -2.09 -3.48 -18.80
C THR A 20 -3.23 -4.04 -17.93
N TYR A 21 -4.47 -3.60 -18.14
CA TYR A 21 -5.63 -4.13 -17.40
C TYR A 21 -5.85 -5.62 -17.66
N LEU A 22 -5.65 -6.09 -18.89
CA LEU A 22 -5.76 -7.51 -19.24
C LEU A 22 -4.75 -8.40 -18.52
N GLY A 23 -3.60 -7.87 -18.07
CA GLY A 23 -2.65 -8.61 -17.23
C GLY A 23 -3.08 -8.72 -15.76
N PHE A 24 -3.68 -7.67 -15.19
CA PHE A 24 -4.00 -7.61 -13.76
C PHE A 24 -5.38 -8.13 -13.39
N ILE A 25 -6.37 -8.04 -14.30
CA ILE A 25 -7.72 -8.56 -14.05
C ILE A 25 -7.72 -10.08 -13.80
N PRO A 26 -7.05 -10.92 -14.63
CA PRO A 26 -6.98 -12.36 -14.37
C PRO A 26 -6.31 -12.70 -13.04
N ILE A 27 -5.28 -11.94 -12.63
CA ILE A 27 -4.61 -12.12 -11.33
C ILE A 27 -5.58 -11.81 -10.18
N SER A 28 -6.34 -10.72 -10.31
CA SER A 28 -7.34 -10.31 -9.31
C SER A 28 -8.45 -11.37 -9.22
N LEU A 29 -8.98 -11.81 -10.35
CA LEU A 29 -10.02 -12.84 -10.43
C LEU A 29 -9.53 -14.20 -9.94
N ALA A 30 -8.29 -14.59 -10.25
CA ALA A 30 -7.70 -15.83 -9.74
C ALA A 30 -7.50 -15.77 -8.22
N SER A 31 -7.02 -14.64 -7.70
CA SER A 31 -6.88 -14.43 -6.25
C SER A 31 -8.24 -14.47 -5.55
N PHE A 32 -9.25 -13.80 -6.13
CA PHE A 32 -10.62 -13.85 -5.66
C PHE A 32 -11.17 -15.27 -5.69
N ALA A 33 -11.04 -15.99 -6.81
CA ALA A 33 -11.51 -17.37 -6.94
C ALA A 33 -10.78 -18.34 -5.97
N MET A 34 -9.50 -18.10 -5.68
CA MET A 34 -8.77 -18.90 -4.69
C MET A 34 -9.25 -18.62 -3.26
N ILE A 35 -9.39 -17.34 -2.89
CA ILE A 35 -9.81 -16.95 -1.54
C ILE A 35 -11.29 -17.27 -1.33
N TRP A 36 -12.15 -16.82 -2.24
CA TRP A 36 -13.60 -16.99 -2.15
C TRP A 36 -14.11 -18.33 -2.64
N GLY A 37 -13.45 -19.01 -3.58
CA GLY A 37 -13.78 -20.40 -3.90
C GLY A 37 -13.52 -21.31 -2.71
N TYR A 38 -12.46 -21.04 -1.94
CA TYR A 38 -12.19 -21.72 -0.67
C TYR A 38 -13.28 -21.40 0.37
N LEU A 39 -13.67 -20.13 0.51
CA LEU A 39 -14.74 -19.73 1.42
C LEU A 39 -16.11 -20.28 0.98
N LEU A 40 -16.45 -20.32 -0.29
CA LEU A 40 -17.76 -20.76 -0.79
C LEU A 40 -17.90 -22.28 -0.85
N GLY A 41 -16.82 -22.99 -1.17
CA GLY A 41 -16.75 -24.45 -1.12
C GLY A 41 -16.89 -25.03 0.30
N SER A 42 -16.89 -24.17 1.32
CA SER A 42 -17.01 -24.55 2.73
C SER A 42 -18.44 -24.75 3.24
N GLY A 43 -19.46 -24.52 2.41
CA GLY A 43 -20.86 -24.52 2.85
C GLY A 43 -21.26 -23.23 3.57
N LEU A 44 -20.49 -22.15 3.40
CA LEU A 44 -20.82 -20.80 3.86
C LEU A 44 -22.19 -20.27 3.39
N PRO A 45 -22.66 -20.54 2.14
CA PRO A 45 -23.92 -19.96 1.65
C PRO A 45 -25.16 -20.36 2.46
N THR A 46 -25.18 -21.55 3.04
CA THR A 46 -26.28 -22.02 3.91
C THR A 46 -26.23 -21.43 5.32
N LYS A 47 -25.11 -20.85 5.74
CA LYS A 47 -24.98 -20.08 7.00
C LYS A 47 -25.21 -18.58 6.81
N LEU A 48 -25.03 -18.06 5.59
CA LEU A 48 -25.22 -16.65 5.23
C LEU A 48 -26.67 -16.17 5.39
N SER A 49 -27.67 -17.05 5.27
CA SER A 49 -29.10 -16.70 5.47
C SER A 49 -29.51 -16.56 6.95
N GLN A 50 -28.61 -16.83 7.90
CA GLN A 50 -28.81 -16.65 9.35
C GLN A 50 -28.01 -15.48 9.94
N MET A 51 -27.37 -14.66 9.10
CA MET A 51 -26.49 -13.58 9.53
C MET A 51 -27.27 -12.40 10.11
N SER A 52 -27.22 -12.28 11.44
CA SER A 52 -27.58 -11.08 12.19
C SER A 52 -26.33 -10.18 12.29
N SER A 53 -26.20 -9.34 13.31
CA SER A 53 -25.02 -8.51 13.62
C SER A 53 -23.67 -9.27 13.73
N SER A 54 -23.63 -10.56 13.37
CA SER A 54 -22.51 -11.50 13.35
C SER A 54 -21.48 -11.30 12.23
N ASP A 55 -21.72 -10.47 11.22
CA ASP A 55 -20.76 -10.31 10.10
C ASP A 55 -19.50 -9.56 10.52
N LEU A 56 -19.66 -8.56 11.38
CA LEU A 56 -18.53 -7.92 12.07
C LEU A 56 -17.79 -8.92 12.97
N PHE A 57 -18.53 -9.88 13.55
CA PHE A 57 -17.94 -10.98 14.33
C PHE A 57 -17.20 -11.98 13.45
N MET A 58 -17.57 -12.20 12.18
CA MET A 58 -16.86 -13.13 11.30
C MET A 58 -15.45 -12.66 10.99
N HIS A 59 -15.27 -11.40 10.60
CA HIS A 59 -13.94 -10.83 10.37
C HIS A 59 -13.11 -10.79 11.66
N THR A 60 -13.73 -10.38 12.76
CA THR A 60 -13.08 -10.37 14.08
C THR A 60 -12.61 -11.76 14.49
N SER A 61 -13.48 -12.77 14.35
CA SER A 61 -13.17 -14.17 14.66
C SER A 61 -12.08 -14.73 13.75
N PHE A 62 -12.08 -14.38 12.46
CA PHE A 62 -11.02 -14.75 11.53
C PHE A 62 -9.67 -14.21 11.98
N PHE A 63 -9.58 -12.91 12.29
CA PHE A 63 -8.32 -12.30 12.72
C PHE A 63 -7.87 -12.79 14.10
N GLN A 64 -8.79 -13.03 15.03
CA GLN A 64 -8.48 -13.67 16.31
C GLN A 64 -7.94 -15.10 16.11
N THR A 65 -8.55 -15.87 15.20
CA THR A 65 -8.07 -17.21 14.81
C THR A 65 -6.70 -17.14 14.13
N ALA A 66 -6.43 -16.09 13.35
CA ALA A 66 -5.13 -15.85 12.74
C ALA A 66 -4.04 -15.38 13.73
N MET A 67 -4.44 -14.92 14.91
CA MET A 67 -3.55 -14.58 16.03
C MET A 67 -3.38 -15.72 17.03
N ASP A 68 -3.98 -16.89 16.76
CA ASP A 68 -3.87 -18.05 17.65
C ASP A 68 -2.40 -18.44 17.85
N PRO A 69 -1.92 -18.59 19.09
CA PRO A 69 -0.52 -18.90 19.37
C PRO A 69 -0.08 -20.29 18.89
N SER A 70 -1.01 -21.17 18.50
CA SER A 70 -0.71 -22.49 17.93
C SER A 70 -0.18 -22.43 16.50
N ILE A 71 -0.39 -21.32 15.78
CA ILE A 71 0.18 -21.09 14.46
C ILE A 71 1.40 -20.17 14.51
N PRO A 72 2.31 -20.24 13.53
CA PRO A 72 3.44 -19.33 13.47
C PRO A 72 2.99 -17.86 13.47
N PRO A 73 3.81 -16.92 14.00
CA PRO A 73 3.46 -15.50 14.15
C PRO A 73 3.51 -14.72 12.81
N PHE A 74 2.88 -15.27 11.78
CA PHE A 74 2.76 -14.72 10.44
C PHE A 74 1.90 -13.44 10.43
N PHE A 75 0.80 -13.45 11.19
CA PHE A 75 -0.16 -12.35 11.24
C PHE A 75 0.49 -10.99 11.56
N CYS A 76 1.37 -10.96 12.56
CA CYS A 76 2.09 -9.76 12.95
C CYS A 76 2.98 -9.21 11.82
N GLY A 77 3.68 -10.10 11.09
CA GLY A 77 4.49 -9.72 9.93
C GLY A 77 3.65 -9.24 8.74
N PHE A 78 2.49 -9.87 8.53
CA PHE A 78 1.52 -9.45 7.51
C PHE A 78 0.96 -8.06 7.78
N VAL A 79 0.37 -7.84 8.96
CA VAL A 79 -0.26 -6.57 9.35
C VAL A 79 0.75 -5.41 9.34
N SER A 80 1.96 -5.65 9.84
CA SER A 80 3.00 -4.63 9.80
C SER A 80 3.44 -4.32 8.36
N SER A 81 3.55 -5.33 7.50
CA SER A 81 3.88 -5.12 6.08
C SER A 81 2.75 -4.44 5.29
N LEU A 82 1.50 -4.59 5.73
CA LEU A 82 0.36 -3.87 5.17
C LEU A 82 0.44 -2.35 5.41
N ALA A 83 1.21 -1.88 6.40
CA ALA A 83 1.27 -0.47 6.76
C ALA A 83 1.63 0.44 5.58
N ILE A 84 2.65 0.06 4.81
CA ILE A 84 3.04 0.84 3.63
C ILE A 84 1.99 0.76 2.52
N LEU A 85 1.35 -0.39 2.33
CA LEU A 85 0.34 -0.56 1.30
C LEU A 85 -0.90 0.27 1.62
N ALA A 86 -1.36 0.26 2.87
CA ALA A 86 -2.45 1.11 3.33
C ALA A 86 -2.15 2.60 3.14
N LEU A 87 -0.90 3.03 3.38
CA LEU A 87 -0.47 4.41 3.29
C LEU A 87 -0.44 4.95 1.85
N ILE A 88 -0.05 4.14 0.88
CA ILE A 88 0.22 4.57 -0.50
C ILE A 88 -1.01 5.21 -1.18
N PRO A 89 -2.21 4.58 -1.19
CA PRO A 89 -3.40 5.20 -1.76
C PRO A 89 -3.68 6.57 -1.17
N TYR A 90 -3.54 6.74 0.15
CA TYR A 90 -3.74 8.03 0.80
C TYR A 90 -2.71 9.04 0.33
N ALA A 91 -1.41 8.72 0.40
CA ALA A 91 -0.35 9.62 -0.03
C ALA A 91 -0.51 10.08 -1.49
N GLU A 92 -0.87 9.17 -2.39
CA GLU A 92 -1.04 9.51 -3.81
C GLU A 92 -2.33 10.30 -4.07
N SER A 93 -3.42 10.04 -3.33
CA SER A 93 -4.65 10.83 -3.46
C SER A 93 -4.47 12.32 -3.12
N LEU A 94 -3.48 12.65 -2.28
CA LEU A 94 -3.18 14.02 -1.87
C LEU A 94 -2.40 14.82 -2.92
N ARG A 95 -1.74 14.14 -3.87
CA ARG A 95 -0.98 14.78 -4.96
C ARG A 95 -1.84 15.17 -6.14
N SER A 96 -2.97 14.50 -6.33
CA SER A 96 -3.73 14.52 -7.57
C SER A 96 -4.77 15.65 -7.72
N LYS A 97 -4.81 16.64 -6.80
CA LYS A 97 -5.90 17.63 -6.80
C LYS A 97 -5.88 18.57 -8.01
N ASP A 98 -4.70 18.89 -8.54
CA ASP A 98 -4.58 19.90 -9.61
C ASP A 98 -4.23 19.33 -11.00
N PHE A 99 -3.75 18.09 -11.08
CA PHE A 99 -3.19 17.53 -12.33
C PHE A 99 -4.08 16.49 -13.04
N ARG A 100 -5.23 16.09 -12.48
CA ARG A 100 -6.08 15.10 -13.16
C ARG A 100 -6.87 15.74 -14.32
N PRO A 101 -6.60 15.38 -15.58
CA PRO A 101 -7.43 15.82 -16.69
C PRO A 101 -8.85 15.28 -16.46
N ARG A 102 -9.85 16.16 -16.54
CA ARG A 102 -11.27 15.96 -16.20
C ARG A 102 -11.99 14.76 -16.85
N ASN A 103 -11.33 14.02 -17.75
CA ASN A 103 -11.83 12.84 -18.48
C ASN A 103 -11.58 11.53 -17.72
N ASP A 104 -11.67 11.55 -16.39
CA ASP A 104 -11.41 10.38 -15.56
C ASP A 104 -12.54 9.35 -15.72
N HIS A 105 -12.19 8.16 -16.18
CA HIS A 105 -13.08 7.00 -16.16
C HIS A 105 -13.57 6.76 -14.73
N LEU A 106 -14.87 6.44 -14.57
CA LEU A 106 -15.48 6.14 -13.27
C LEU A 106 -14.66 5.11 -12.46
N LEU A 107 -14.09 4.12 -13.16
CA LEU A 107 -13.26 3.08 -12.57
C LEU A 107 -12.03 3.66 -11.85
N ASP A 108 -11.32 4.61 -12.46
CA ASP A 108 -10.14 5.22 -11.85
C ASP A 108 -10.52 6.05 -10.61
N ARG A 109 -11.70 6.69 -10.61
CA ARG A 109 -12.19 7.42 -9.42
C ARG A 109 -12.47 6.50 -8.25
N ILE A 110 -13.06 5.32 -8.52
CA ILE A 110 -13.37 4.33 -7.49
C ILE A 110 -12.08 3.67 -7.00
N VAL A 111 -11.24 3.20 -7.92
CA VAL A 111 -10.05 2.42 -7.62
C VAL A 111 -8.95 3.28 -6.97
N LEU A 112 -8.83 4.56 -7.32
CA LEU A 112 -7.86 5.47 -6.73
C LEU A 112 -8.39 6.24 -5.52
N ASN A 113 -9.65 6.01 -5.10
CA ASN A 113 -10.15 6.55 -3.84
C ASN A 113 -9.55 5.74 -2.68
N PRO A 114 -8.73 6.35 -1.81
CA PRO A 114 -7.96 5.59 -0.82
C PRO A 114 -8.82 4.86 0.21
N PHE A 115 -9.97 5.43 0.59
CA PHE A 115 -10.92 4.79 1.48
C PHE A 115 -11.52 3.55 0.81
N LEU A 116 -12.04 3.69 -0.42
CA LEU A 116 -12.65 2.58 -1.15
C LEU A 116 -11.64 1.48 -1.44
N THR A 117 -10.42 1.81 -1.88
CA THR A 117 -9.35 0.81 -2.12
C THR A 117 -9.11 -0.01 -0.86
N ASN A 118 -8.89 0.64 0.28
CA ASN A 118 -8.56 -0.07 1.51
C ASN A 118 -9.77 -0.79 2.11
N ALA A 119 -10.98 -0.23 2.01
CA ALA A 119 -12.21 -0.89 2.47
C ALA A 119 -12.52 -2.15 1.65
N VAL A 120 -12.40 -2.09 0.32
CA VAL A 120 -12.58 -3.25 -0.56
C VAL A 120 -11.48 -4.28 -0.29
N ALA A 121 -10.23 -3.85 -0.06
CA ALA A 121 -9.15 -4.76 0.34
C ALA A 121 -9.44 -5.45 1.69
N GLN A 122 -10.04 -4.77 2.67
CA GLN A 122 -10.44 -5.37 3.95
C GLN A 122 -11.58 -6.38 3.81
N MET A 123 -12.50 -6.17 2.86
CA MET A 123 -13.65 -7.05 2.62
C MET A 123 -13.28 -8.29 1.80
N PHE A 124 -12.46 -8.12 0.75
CA PHE A 124 -12.21 -9.17 -0.24
C PHE A 124 -10.77 -9.69 -0.27
N GLY A 125 -9.86 -9.09 0.51
CA GLY A 125 -8.44 -9.39 0.51
C GLY A 125 -7.62 -8.38 -0.31
N GLY A 126 -6.37 -8.16 0.12
CA GLY A 126 -5.45 -7.28 -0.58
C GLY A 126 -5.05 -7.82 -1.96
N ALA A 127 -4.93 -9.14 -2.08
CA ALA A 127 -4.59 -9.82 -3.34
C ALA A 127 -5.61 -9.56 -4.45
N PHE A 128 -6.87 -9.31 -4.11
CA PHE A 128 -7.90 -8.93 -5.07
C PHE A 128 -7.78 -7.45 -5.47
N MET A 129 -7.73 -6.56 -4.47
CA MET A 129 -7.91 -5.12 -4.73
C MET A 129 -6.63 -4.43 -5.19
N TYR A 130 -5.46 -4.79 -4.67
CA TYR A 130 -4.23 -4.06 -4.98
C TYR A 130 -3.73 -4.25 -6.41
N PRO A 131 -3.83 -5.41 -7.06
CA PRO A 131 -3.52 -5.52 -8.48
C PRO A 131 -4.34 -4.56 -9.35
N LEU A 132 -5.63 -4.37 -9.02
CA LEU A 132 -6.50 -3.39 -9.68
C LEU A 132 -6.04 -1.95 -9.39
N TYR A 133 -5.78 -1.63 -8.12
CA TYR A 133 -5.22 -0.33 -7.70
C TYR A 133 -3.96 0.01 -8.49
N TRP A 134 -3.05 -0.95 -8.58
CA TRP A 134 -1.78 -0.84 -9.27
C TRP A 134 -1.95 -0.60 -10.77
N ALA A 135 -2.81 -1.37 -11.43
CA ALA A 135 -3.14 -1.18 -12.84
C ALA A 135 -3.67 0.24 -13.08
N SER A 136 -4.65 0.70 -12.30
CA SER A 136 -5.17 2.07 -12.39
C SER A 136 -4.12 3.13 -12.10
N PHE A 137 -3.26 2.92 -11.11
CA PHE A 137 -2.17 3.83 -10.76
C PHE A 137 -1.15 4.02 -11.90
N ILE A 138 -0.79 2.94 -12.61
CA ILE A 138 0.05 3.06 -13.81
C ILE A 138 -0.71 3.70 -14.96
N CYS A 139 -1.90 3.18 -15.28
CA CYS A 139 -2.66 3.59 -16.47
C CYS A 139 -3.10 5.06 -16.43
N SER A 140 -3.39 5.58 -15.25
CA SER A 140 -3.70 7.00 -15.02
C SER A 140 -2.49 7.92 -15.16
N GLY A 141 -1.26 7.37 -15.17
CA GLY A 141 -0.03 8.15 -15.22
C GLY A 141 0.45 8.66 -13.86
N GLU A 142 -0.21 8.28 -12.76
CA GLU A 142 0.15 8.66 -11.38
C GLU A 142 1.50 8.06 -10.94
N ALA A 143 1.98 7.03 -11.64
CA ALA A 143 3.36 6.55 -11.53
C ALA A 143 4.42 7.63 -11.87
N ARG A 144 4.03 8.67 -12.62
CA ARG A 144 4.85 9.82 -13.02
C ARG A 144 6.18 9.38 -13.65
N LYS A 145 6.08 8.73 -14.81
CA LYS A 145 7.22 8.13 -15.52
C LYS A 145 8.21 9.17 -16.10
N TYR A 146 7.82 10.43 -16.20
CA TYR A 146 8.64 11.47 -16.82
C TYR A 146 8.89 12.65 -15.87
N PRO A 147 10.07 13.31 -15.93
CA PRO A 147 10.39 14.46 -15.08
C PRO A 147 9.38 15.61 -15.19
N ALA A 148 8.84 15.85 -16.39
CA ALA A 148 7.81 16.88 -16.61
C ALA A 148 6.52 16.64 -15.80
N GLN A 149 6.26 15.41 -15.37
CA GLN A 149 5.11 15.07 -14.53
C GLN A 149 5.40 15.28 -13.03
N ALA A 150 6.66 15.51 -12.66
CA ALA A 150 7.06 15.70 -11.28
C ALA A 150 6.65 17.09 -10.73
N SER A 151 6.52 18.12 -11.57
CA SER A 151 6.20 19.50 -11.15
C SER A 151 4.90 19.64 -10.34
N HIS A 152 3.95 18.72 -10.51
CA HIS A 152 2.67 18.72 -9.78
C HIS A 152 2.53 17.55 -8.82
N SER A 153 3.64 16.96 -8.42
CA SER A 153 3.63 15.79 -7.53
C SER A 153 3.78 16.15 -6.06
N GLU A 154 3.63 17.41 -5.67
CA GLU A 154 3.85 17.85 -4.30
C GLU A 154 2.64 17.52 -3.41
N ILE A 155 2.91 17.12 -2.17
CA ILE A 155 1.89 17.06 -1.13
C ILE A 155 1.98 18.37 -0.35
N PRO A 156 0.89 19.16 -0.23
CA PRO A 156 0.88 20.35 0.60
C PRO A 156 1.23 20.02 2.06
N GLN A 157 1.88 20.96 2.78
CA GLN A 157 2.32 20.71 4.15
C GLN A 157 1.18 20.25 5.07
N ALA A 158 0.02 20.93 5.03
CA ALA A 158 -1.14 20.56 5.84
C ALA A 158 -1.62 19.11 5.58
N GLU A 159 -1.54 18.67 4.33
CA GLU A 159 -1.92 17.33 3.91
C GLU A 159 -0.89 16.29 4.33
N ALA A 160 0.41 16.62 4.27
CA ALA A 160 1.48 15.76 4.75
C ALA A 160 1.44 15.57 6.28
N GLU A 161 1.15 16.64 7.03
CA GLU A 161 0.92 16.58 8.47
C GLU A 161 -0.30 15.71 8.81
N ALA A 162 -1.41 15.93 8.10
CA ALA A 162 -2.64 15.16 8.28
C ALA A 162 -2.43 13.68 7.98
N LEU A 163 -1.68 13.36 6.91
CA LEU A 163 -1.31 11.99 6.53
C LEU A 163 -0.48 11.31 7.61
N LEU A 164 0.54 11.98 8.14
CA LEU A 164 1.36 11.45 9.23
C LEU A 164 0.50 11.16 10.47
N PHE A 165 -0.29 12.15 10.89
CA PHE A 165 -1.15 12.06 12.07
C PHE A 165 -2.17 10.93 11.94
N SER A 166 -2.91 10.90 10.83
CA SER A 166 -3.97 9.91 10.60
C SER A 166 -3.41 8.50 10.41
N PHE A 167 -2.24 8.34 9.80
CA PHE A 167 -1.60 7.04 9.64
C PHE A 167 -1.12 6.46 10.98
N VAL A 168 -0.48 7.28 11.82
CA VAL A 168 -0.01 6.84 13.14
C VAL A 168 -1.18 6.41 14.02
N LEU A 169 -2.22 7.24 14.13
CA LEU A 169 -3.35 6.96 15.02
C LEU A 169 -4.35 5.97 14.42
N GLY A 170 -4.59 6.04 13.11
CA GLY A 170 -5.59 5.23 12.41
C GLY A 170 -5.11 3.84 12.03
N PHE A 171 -3.80 3.64 11.84
CA PHE A 171 -3.22 2.34 11.44
C PHE A 171 -2.21 1.80 12.46
N ILE A 172 -1.14 2.54 12.73
CA ILE A 172 0.01 2.03 13.51
C ILE A 172 -0.41 1.70 14.95
N LEU A 173 -1.12 2.61 15.61
CA LEU A 173 -1.59 2.42 16.98
C LEU A 173 -2.52 1.20 17.13
N PRO A 174 -3.65 1.08 16.40
CA PRO A 174 -4.51 -0.10 16.49
C PRO A 174 -3.79 -1.40 16.07
N SER A 175 -2.87 -1.37 15.10
CA SER A 175 -2.07 -2.54 14.74
C SER A 175 -1.17 -3.00 15.89
N THR A 176 -0.58 -2.04 16.61
CA THR A 176 0.27 -2.29 17.77
C THR A 176 -0.56 -2.84 18.93
N LEU A 177 -1.69 -2.22 19.23
CA LEU A 177 -2.62 -2.68 20.26
C LEU A 177 -3.10 -4.10 19.97
N MET A 178 -3.42 -4.41 18.71
CA MET A 178 -3.87 -5.76 18.31
C MET A 178 -2.80 -6.83 18.61
N LYS A 179 -1.51 -6.53 18.43
CA LYS A 179 -0.42 -7.46 18.81
C LYS A 179 -0.35 -7.70 20.32
N PHE A 180 -0.51 -6.66 21.13
CA PHE A 180 -0.39 -6.78 22.60
C PHE A 180 -1.66 -7.30 23.27
N PHE A 181 -2.81 -7.14 22.62
CA PHE A 181 -4.13 -7.42 23.15
C PHE A 181 -4.98 -8.26 22.16
N PRO A 182 -4.48 -9.42 21.67
CA PRO A 182 -5.12 -10.18 20.59
C PRO A 182 -6.52 -10.74 20.97
N ASN A 183 -6.77 -10.92 22.27
CA ASN A 183 -8.04 -11.45 22.78
C ASN A 183 -9.16 -10.39 22.84
N HIS A 184 -8.86 -9.12 22.62
CA HIS A 184 -9.84 -8.03 22.71
C HIS A 184 -10.48 -7.76 21.34
N SER A 185 -11.69 -8.29 21.15
CA SER A 185 -12.45 -8.17 19.89
C SER A 185 -12.61 -6.72 19.41
N TYR A 186 -12.86 -5.77 20.32
CA TYR A 186 -13.02 -4.36 19.97
C TYR A 186 -11.76 -3.72 19.38
N ILE A 187 -10.55 -4.20 19.74
CA ILE A 187 -9.29 -3.71 19.17
C ILE A 187 -9.13 -4.20 17.74
N VAL A 188 -9.49 -5.46 17.48
CA VAL A 188 -9.52 -6.06 16.14
C VAL A 188 -10.54 -5.35 15.26
N THR A 189 -11.74 -5.07 15.77
CA THR A 189 -12.76 -4.27 15.07
C THR A 189 -12.23 -2.88 14.72
N LEU A 190 -11.58 -2.21 15.67
CA LEU A 190 -10.99 -0.88 15.45
C LEU A 190 -9.91 -0.93 14.36
N TRP A 191 -9.07 -1.96 14.37
CA TRP A 191 -8.05 -2.17 13.34
C TRP A 191 -8.68 -2.45 11.97
N TRP A 192 -9.68 -3.32 11.88
CA TRP A 192 -10.37 -3.61 10.62
C TRP A 192 -11.02 -2.36 10.01
N ALA A 193 -11.53 -1.46 10.86
CA ALA A 193 -12.08 -0.18 10.47
C ALA A 193 -11.01 0.89 10.14
N PHE A 194 -9.72 0.55 10.02
CA PHE A 194 -8.66 1.53 9.74
C PHE A 194 -8.91 2.45 8.53
N PRO A 195 -9.52 1.99 7.41
CA PRO A 195 -9.75 2.89 6.27
C PRO A 195 -10.65 4.06 6.67
N LEU A 196 -11.66 3.77 7.48
CA LEU A 196 -12.56 4.79 8.02
C LEU A 196 -11.84 5.69 9.02
N THR A 197 -11.07 5.13 9.96
CA THR A 197 -10.40 5.92 10.99
C THR A 197 -9.33 6.84 10.41
N ILE A 198 -8.50 6.37 9.47
CA ILE A 198 -7.51 7.22 8.77
C ILE A 198 -8.23 8.37 8.06
N THR A 199 -9.30 8.08 7.31
CA THR A 199 -10.04 9.10 6.55
C THR A 199 -10.67 10.14 7.48
N LEU A 200 -11.30 9.69 8.56
CA LEU A 200 -11.92 10.58 9.54
C LEU A 200 -10.87 11.43 10.26
N LEU A 201 -9.78 10.84 10.72
CA LEU A 201 -8.70 11.56 11.41
C LEU A 201 -8.02 12.58 10.49
N GLN A 202 -7.80 12.23 9.22
CA GLN A 202 -7.25 13.15 8.23
C GLN A 202 -8.20 14.35 8.01
N TYR A 203 -9.49 14.08 7.84
CA TYR A 203 -10.52 15.13 7.70
C TYR A 203 -10.59 16.04 8.93
N LEU A 204 -10.64 15.46 10.13
CA LEU A 204 -10.66 16.22 11.39
C LEU A 204 -9.39 17.05 11.55
N TYR A 205 -8.22 16.48 11.26
CA TYR A 205 -6.95 17.19 11.32
C TYR A 205 -6.97 18.42 10.42
N ILE A 206 -7.34 18.28 9.15
CA ILE A 206 -7.39 19.40 8.18
C ILE A 206 -8.40 20.46 8.62
N THR A 207 -9.56 20.04 9.15
CA THR A 207 -10.64 20.94 9.58
C THR A 207 -10.23 21.79 10.78
N PHE A 208 -9.56 21.19 11.77
CA PHE A 208 -9.18 21.87 13.01
C PHE A 208 -7.76 22.44 12.99
N ARG A 209 -6.96 22.13 11.97
CA ARG A 209 -5.61 22.68 11.82
C ARG A 209 -5.69 24.21 11.73
N PRO A 210 -5.02 24.94 12.63
CA PRO A 210 -4.95 26.39 12.54
C PRO A 210 -4.38 26.84 11.19
N LYS A 211 -5.04 27.81 10.54
CA LYS A 211 -4.58 28.42 9.28
C LYS A 211 -3.42 29.40 9.54
N ILE A 212 -2.30 28.88 10.05
CA ILE A 212 -1.17 29.71 10.54
C ILE A 212 -0.10 29.95 9.44
N SER A 213 -0.23 29.38 8.24
CA SER A 213 0.85 29.46 7.24
C SER A 213 0.37 29.88 5.85
N SER A 214 1.13 30.81 5.26
CA SER A 214 0.99 31.23 3.86
C SER A 214 1.10 30.01 2.93
N PRO A 215 0.26 29.89 1.88
CA PRO A 215 -0.07 28.59 1.28
C PRO A 215 1.07 27.86 0.57
N THR A 216 2.16 28.51 0.19
CA THR A 216 3.10 27.94 -0.81
C THR A 216 4.48 28.59 -0.76
N SER A 217 5.07 28.74 0.44
CA SER A 217 6.50 29.09 0.51
C SER A 217 7.38 27.88 0.16
N ALA A 218 8.56 28.11 -0.43
CA ALA A 218 9.54 27.03 -0.68
C ALA A 218 9.88 26.24 0.60
N LYS A 219 9.92 26.92 1.76
CA LYS A 219 10.11 26.29 3.08
C LYS A 219 8.97 25.35 3.46
N SER A 220 7.73 25.68 3.09
CA SER A 220 6.55 24.83 3.33
C SER A 220 6.64 23.54 2.52
N LEU A 221 7.05 23.62 1.25
CA LEU A 221 7.22 22.44 0.38
C LEU A 221 8.33 21.51 0.88
N GLU A 222 9.45 22.08 1.32
CA GLU A 222 10.54 21.31 1.92
C GLU A 222 10.10 20.59 3.20
N ARG A 223 9.35 21.28 4.08
CA ARG A 223 8.76 20.66 5.28
C ARG A 223 7.80 19.53 4.93
N ALA A 224 6.93 19.74 3.94
CA ALA A 224 6.00 18.73 3.48
C ALA A 224 6.70 17.48 2.95
N TYR A 225 7.81 17.66 2.21
CA TYR A 225 8.68 16.57 1.78
C TYR A 225 9.26 15.80 2.96
N PHE A 226 9.83 16.48 3.95
CA PHE A 226 10.40 15.81 5.14
C PHE A 226 9.34 15.07 5.97
N LEU A 227 8.13 15.63 6.10
CA LEU A 227 7.01 14.95 6.75
C LEU A 227 6.60 13.70 5.99
N THR A 228 6.47 13.78 4.67
CA THR A 228 6.14 12.63 3.82
C THR A 228 7.21 11.53 3.92
N GLN A 229 8.50 11.90 3.87
CA GLN A 229 9.61 10.97 4.10
C GLN A 229 9.55 10.36 5.51
N GLY A 230 9.23 11.17 6.53
CA GLY A 230 9.05 10.71 7.89
C GLY A 230 7.92 9.68 8.02
N THR A 231 6.79 9.89 7.35
CA THR A 231 5.67 8.93 7.34
C THR A 231 6.09 7.61 6.71
N TYR A 232 6.82 7.63 5.60
CA TYR A 232 7.36 6.41 4.98
C TYR A 232 8.43 5.74 5.85
N LEU A 233 9.27 6.50 6.53
CA LEU A 233 10.26 5.98 7.48
C LEU A 233 9.58 5.29 8.66
N ILE A 234 8.48 5.85 9.18
CA ILE A 234 7.67 5.19 10.22
C ILE A 234 7.10 3.87 9.71
N ALA A 235 6.54 3.83 8.50
CA ALA A 235 6.04 2.59 7.89
C ALA A 235 7.16 1.55 7.70
N PHE A 236 8.35 2.01 7.27
CA PHE A 236 9.56 1.19 7.15
C PHE A 236 9.95 0.57 8.50
N LEU A 237 10.16 1.41 9.52
CA LEU A 237 10.57 0.96 10.86
C LEU A 237 9.53 0.04 11.48
N PHE A 238 8.24 0.37 11.35
CA PHE A 238 7.15 -0.46 11.85
C PHE A 238 7.16 -1.86 11.21
N SER A 239 7.26 -1.93 9.88
CA SER A 239 7.36 -3.20 9.15
C SER A 239 8.60 -4.00 9.56
N THR A 240 9.76 -3.34 9.61
CA THR A 240 11.04 -3.99 9.91
C THR A 240 11.13 -4.50 11.33
N VAL A 241 10.67 -3.73 12.33
CA VAL A 241 10.67 -4.18 13.73
C VAL A 241 9.84 -5.44 13.90
N PHE A 242 8.65 -5.50 13.29
CA PHE A 242 7.80 -6.68 13.38
C PHE A 242 8.35 -7.87 12.60
N HIS A 243 8.89 -7.64 11.39
CA HIS A 243 9.60 -8.65 10.61
C HIS A 243 10.75 -9.28 11.42
N LEU A 244 11.63 -8.46 11.99
CA LEU A 244 12.75 -8.94 12.80
C LEU A 244 12.26 -9.63 14.08
N SER A 245 11.18 -9.15 14.71
CA SER A 245 10.61 -9.82 15.88
C SER A 245 10.07 -11.22 15.58
N THR A 246 9.64 -11.47 14.34
CA THR A 246 9.22 -12.78 13.86
C THR A 246 10.41 -13.63 13.40
N LEU A 247 11.36 -13.03 12.68
CA LEU A 247 12.46 -13.72 12.02
C LEU A 247 13.59 -14.10 13.00
N ILE A 248 14.00 -13.22 13.92
CA ILE A 248 15.13 -13.47 14.84
C ILE A 248 14.94 -14.75 15.67
N PRO A 249 13.78 -14.99 16.31
CA PRO A 249 13.56 -16.23 17.06
C PRO A 249 13.67 -17.49 16.19
N MET A 250 13.46 -17.37 14.88
CA MET A 250 13.57 -18.50 13.95
C MET A 250 15.01 -18.89 13.65
N PHE A 251 16.00 -18.03 13.90
CA PHE A 251 17.42 -18.37 13.77
C PHE A 251 18.02 -19.07 15.00
N ASN A 252 17.23 -19.33 16.04
CA ASN A 252 17.69 -20.12 17.18
C ASN A 252 17.91 -21.58 16.75
N PRO A 253 19.15 -22.13 16.80
CA PRO A 253 19.48 -23.47 16.27
C PRO A 253 18.61 -24.61 16.81
N ILE A 254 18.07 -24.44 18.02
CA ILE A 254 17.18 -25.43 18.67
C ILE A 254 15.79 -25.46 18.00
N ARG A 255 15.38 -24.36 17.36
CA ARG A 255 14.05 -24.15 16.77
C ARG A 255 14.06 -24.05 15.25
N THR A 256 15.21 -23.77 14.64
CA THR A 256 15.35 -23.57 13.19
C THR A 256 15.35 -24.90 12.45
N SER A 257 14.35 -25.09 11.59
CA SER A 257 14.51 -25.99 10.45
C SER A 257 14.10 -25.23 9.20
N LEU A 258 14.89 -25.31 8.13
CA LEU A 258 14.57 -24.69 6.84
C LEU A 258 13.12 -25.01 6.38
N PRO A 259 12.60 -26.25 6.56
CA PRO A 259 11.20 -26.56 6.27
C PRO A 259 10.18 -25.70 7.04
N ARG A 260 10.44 -25.35 8.31
CA ARG A 260 9.55 -24.47 9.08
C ARG A 260 9.51 -23.06 8.51
N LEU A 261 10.65 -22.54 8.07
CA LEU A 261 10.72 -21.22 7.43
C LEU A 261 9.99 -21.22 6.07
N ILE A 262 10.15 -22.27 5.28
CA ILE A 262 9.43 -22.43 4.01
C ILE A 262 7.92 -22.50 4.26
N ASN A 263 7.47 -23.32 5.21
CA ASN A 263 6.05 -23.46 5.54
C ASN A 263 5.42 -22.17 6.09
N LEU A 264 6.20 -21.26 6.65
CA LEU A 264 5.74 -19.94 7.08
C LEU A 264 5.48 -19.01 5.89
N LEU A 265 6.32 -19.07 4.86
CA LEU A 265 6.31 -18.10 3.76
C LEU A 265 5.54 -18.60 2.54
N VAL A 266 5.51 -19.91 2.31
CA VAL A 266 4.90 -20.54 1.14
C VAL A 266 3.58 -21.17 1.56
N PRO A 267 2.44 -20.69 1.05
CA PRO A 267 1.15 -21.32 1.34
C PRO A 267 1.16 -22.77 0.82
N PRO A 268 0.67 -23.73 1.62
CA PRO A 268 0.51 -25.09 1.12
C PRO A 268 -0.54 -25.09 0.00
N LEU A 269 -0.25 -25.76 -1.13
CA LEU A 269 -1.18 -25.84 -2.28
C LEU A 269 -2.26 -26.92 -2.11
N ARG A 270 -2.36 -27.53 -0.92
CA ARG A 270 -3.41 -28.52 -0.60
C ARG A 270 -4.71 -27.82 -0.24
N ILE A 271 -5.82 -28.37 -0.71
CA ILE A 271 -7.17 -27.97 -0.29
C ILE A 271 -7.38 -28.51 1.12
N LEU A 272 -7.46 -27.62 2.10
CA LEU A 272 -7.81 -27.98 3.47
C LEU A 272 -9.33 -28.13 3.61
N PRO A 273 -9.82 -29.05 4.46
CA PRO A 273 -11.24 -29.17 4.72
C PRO A 273 -11.83 -27.86 5.26
N PRO A 274 -13.12 -27.60 5.01
CA PRO A 274 -13.80 -26.36 5.33
C PRO A 274 -14.15 -26.19 6.81
N THR A 275 -13.19 -26.41 7.70
CA THR A 275 -13.38 -26.26 9.14
C THR A 275 -12.70 -24.97 9.63
N PRO A 276 -13.36 -24.17 10.49
CA PRO A 276 -12.72 -23.05 11.16
C PRO A 276 -11.50 -23.57 11.93
N SER A 277 -10.30 -23.24 11.43
CA SER A 277 -9.05 -23.72 11.98
C SER A 277 -8.00 -22.63 11.85
N PRO A 278 -7.14 -22.42 12.86
CA PRO A 278 -5.97 -21.56 12.75
C PRO A 278 -5.14 -21.82 11.49
N VAL A 279 -5.03 -23.10 11.07
CA VAL A 279 -4.28 -23.49 9.87
C VAL A 279 -4.93 -22.94 8.59
N VAL A 280 -6.26 -22.93 8.54
CA VAL A 280 -7.02 -22.39 7.41
C VAL A 280 -6.88 -20.88 7.33
N ALA A 281 -6.99 -20.19 8.47
CA ALA A 281 -6.79 -18.75 8.55
C ALA A 281 -5.38 -18.36 8.08
N LEU A 282 -4.35 -19.09 8.54
CA LEU A 282 -2.97 -18.91 8.10
C LEU A 282 -2.82 -19.09 6.58
N GLN A 283 -3.39 -20.15 6.01
CA GLN A 283 -3.28 -20.42 4.57
C GLN A 283 -3.92 -19.30 3.73
N ILE A 284 -5.11 -18.84 4.12
CA ILE A 284 -5.79 -17.70 3.44
C ILE A 284 -4.90 -16.46 3.49
N MET A 285 -4.33 -16.16 4.65
CA MET A 285 -3.43 -15.01 4.81
C MET A 285 -2.15 -15.15 4.00
N GLN A 286 -1.53 -16.32 3.95
CA GLN A 286 -0.32 -16.55 3.15
C GLN A 286 -0.59 -16.34 1.66
N VAL A 287 -1.72 -16.84 1.16
CA VAL A 287 -2.15 -16.63 -0.22
C VAL A 287 -2.38 -15.15 -0.48
N ASP A 288 -3.15 -14.46 0.38
CA ASP A 288 -3.42 -13.03 0.23
C ASP A 288 -2.12 -12.22 0.22
N SER A 289 -1.23 -12.50 1.17
CA SER A 289 0.09 -11.88 1.30
C SER A 289 0.95 -12.07 0.05
N LEU A 290 0.99 -13.29 -0.49
CA LEU A 290 1.83 -13.62 -1.63
C LEU A 290 1.47 -12.75 -2.82
N PHE A 291 0.18 -12.75 -3.22
CA PHE A 291 -0.26 -11.97 -4.37
C PHE A 291 -0.21 -10.47 -4.12
N LEU A 292 -0.57 -10.03 -2.91
CA LEU A 292 -0.51 -8.63 -2.51
C LEU A 292 0.92 -8.06 -2.59
N PHE A 293 1.87 -8.69 -1.91
CA PHE A 293 3.25 -8.19 -1.83
C PHE A 293 4.04 -8.46 -3.10
N ALA A 294 3.86 -9.61 -3.75
CA ALA A 294 4.50 -9.86 -5.05
C ALA A 294 3.99 -8.86 -6.09
N GLY A 295 2.69 -8.59 -6.13
CA GLY A 295 2.09 -7.57 -6.97
C GLY A 295 2.70 -6.19 -6.71
N ALA A 296 2.79 -5.78 -5.45
CA ALA A 296 3.41 -4.50 -5.08
C ALA A 296 4.89 -4.41 -5.49
N ILE A 297 5.69 -5.45 -5.26
CA ILE A 297 7.10 -5.50 -5.66
C ILE A 297 7.24 -5.41 -7.18
N MET A 298 6.51 -6.24 -7.93
CA MET A 298 6.50 -6.19 -9.40
C MET A 298 6.14 -4.80 -9.92
N MET A 299 5.18 -4.17 -9.26
CA MET A 299 4.75 -2.81 -9.60
C MET A 299 5.83 -1.78 -9.40
N THR A 300 6.63 -1.86 -8.32
CA THR A 300 7.77 -0.96 -8.16
C THR A 300 8.79 -1.10 -9.29
N LEU A 301 8.98 -2.31 -9.83
CA LEU A 301 9.92 -2.60 -10.92
C LEU A 301 9.41 -2.12 -12.29
N ILE A 302 8.09 -2.07 -12.49
CA ILE A 302 7.49 -1.62 -13.75
C ILE A 302 7.29 -0.11 -13.77
N ALA A 303 6.76 0.44 -12.67
CA ALA A 303 6.26 1.81 -12.63
C ALA A 303 7.36 2.86 -12.46
N PHE A 304 8.38 2.57 -11.66
CA PHE A 304 9.31 3.59 -11.21
C PHE A 304 10.60 3.74 -12.01
N PRO A 305 11.30 2.69 -12.48
CA PRO A 305 12.62 2.91 -13.08
C PRO A 305 12.56 3.70 -14.38
N ARG A 306 13.54 4.61 -14.57
CA ARG A 306 13.75 5.37 -15.81
C ARG A 306 14.64 4.62 -16.81
N SER A 307 15.39 3.63 -16.34
CA SER A 307 16.34 2.85 -17.13
C SER A 307 16.47 1.42 -16.61
N TRP A 308 17.00 0.52 -17.44
CA TRP A 308 17.30 -0.86 -17.03
C TRP A 308 18.26 -0.95 -15.84
N LYS A 309 19.21 -0.01 -15.74
CA LYS A 309 20.14 0.06 -14.61
C LYS A 309 19.41 0.39 -13.30
N GLU A 310 18.44 1.31 -13.34
CA GLU A 310 17.59 1.60 -12.18
C GLU A 310 16.68 0.42 -11.84
N ALA A 311 16.10 -0.24 -12.84
CA ALA A 311 15.29 -1.45 -12.63
C ALA A 311 16.11 -2.54 -11.93
N GLY A 312 17.36 -2.76 -12.35
CA GLY A 312 18.29 -3.69 -11.70
C GLY A 312 18.60 -3.32 -10.25
N LYS A 313 18.81 -2.02 -9.95
CA LYS A 313 19.01 -1.55 -8.56
C LYS A 313 17.78 -1.76 -7.69
N LEU A 314 16.58 -1.49 -8.21
CA LEU A 314 15.32 -1.74 -7.50
C LEU A 314 15.08 -3.23 -7.29
N ALA A 315 15.41 -4.07 -8.27
CA ALA A 315 15.31 -5.52 -8.13
C ALA A 315 16.25 -6.04 -7.03
N ALA A 316 17.51 -5.60 -7.05
CA ALA A 316 18.48 -5.93 -6.01
C ALA A 316 18.01 -5.46 -4.61
N TRP A 317 17.49 -4.23 -4.52
CA TRP A 317 16.91 -3.71 -3.27
C TRP A 317 15.71 -4.52 -2.81
N ASN A 318 14.78 -4.89 -3.69
CA ASN A 318 13.61 -5.68 -3.28
C ASN A 318 14.04 -7.06 -2.76
N VAL A 319 15.00 -7.73 -3.39
CA VAL A 319 15.53 -9.01 -2.89
C VAL A 319 16.18 -8.82 -1.51
N PHE A 320 17.12 -7.89 -1.40
CA PHE A 320 17.85 -7.65 -0.15
C PHE A 320 16.93 -7.14 0.97
N GLY A 321 16.10 -6.15 0.67
CA GLY A 321 15.17 -5.50 1.58
C GLY A 321 14.09 -6.45 2.08
N VAL A 322 13.56 -7.36 1.25
CA VAL A 322 12.59 -8.36 1.72
C VAL A 322 13.22 -9.29 2.77
N VAL A 323 14.47 -9.70 2.56
CA VAL A 323 15.20 -10.56 3.51
C VAL A 323 15.48 -9.81 4.82
N VAL A 324 16.04 -8.60 4.74
CA VAL A 324 16.53 -7.86 5.92
C VAL A 324 15.39 -7.11 6.64
N CYS A 325 14.52 -6.46 5.89
CA CYS A 325 13.55 -5.50 6.40
C CYS A 325 12.09 -5.98 6.32
N GLY A 326 11.85 -7.15 5.72
CA GLY A 326 10.53 -7.66 5.39
C GLY A 326 9.95 -6.99 4.13
N THR A 327 8.83 -7.52 3.62
CA THR A 327 8.19 -7.01 2.40
C THR A 327 7.74 -5.56 2.56
N GLY A 328 7.10 -5.21 3.67
CA GLY A 328 6.68 -3.83 3.95
C GLY A 328 7.84 -2.84 4.01
N GLY A 329 8.94 -3.22 4.67
CA GLY A 329 10.15 -2.40 4.74
C GLY A 329 10.80 -2.21 3.37
N ALA A 330 10.90 -3.27 2.58
CA ALA A 330 11.42 -3.19 1.21
C ALA A 330 10.61 -2.19 0.35
N ILE A 331 9.28 -2.34 0.35
CA ILE A 331 8.37 -1.47 -0.41
C ILE A 331 8.49 -0.03 0.10
N ALA A 332 8.45 0.21 1.42
CA ALA A 332 8.59 1.55 2.01
C ALA A 332 9.90 2.23 1.59
N GLY A 333 11.02 1.50 1.56
CA GLY A 333 12.30 1.99 1.07
C GLY A 333 12.25 2.44 -0.40
N VAL A 334 11.56 1.69 -1.26
CA VAL A 334 11.36 2.10 -2.66
C VAL A 334 10.54 3.38 -2.77
N TRP A 335 9.50 3.54 -1.93
CA TRP A 335 8.69 4.74 -1.90
C TRP A 335 9.45 5.97 -1.38
N MET A 336 10.30 5.80 -0.36
CA MET A 336 11.22 6.85 0.09
C MET A 336 12.18 7.28 -1.01
N TRP A 337 12.77 6.32 -1.74
CA TRP A 337 13.63 6.60 -2.90
C TRP A 337 12.88 7.33 -4.00
N ARG A 338 11.64 6.92 -4.32
CA ARG A 338 10.78 7.60 -5.29
C ARG A 338 10.56 9.05 -4.91
N GLU A 339 10.23 9.32 -3.65
CA GLU A 339 10.00 10.69 -3.18
C GLU A 339 11.24 11.57 -3.26
N TRP A 340 12.40 11.03 -2.88
CA TRP A 340 13.67 11.71 -3.04
C TRP A 340 13.94 12.07 -4.51
N ARG A 341 13.70 11.12 -5.42
CA ARG A 341 13.85 11.36 -6.86
C ARG A 341 12.89 12.43 -7.37
N LEU A 342 11.60 12.34 -7.03
CA LEU A 342 10.60 13.32 -7.45
C LEU A 342 10.97 14.73 -6.98
N MET A 343 11.52 14.86 -5.77
CA MET A 343 12.04 16.15 -5.29
C MET A 343 13.19 16.69 -6.13
N GLY A 344 14.14 15.82 -6.51
CA GLY A 344 15.23 16.20 -7.41
C GLY A 344 14.75 16.63 -8.80
N GLU A 345 13.79 15.90 -9.37
CA GLU A 345 13.17 16.22 -10.66
C GLU A 345 12.44 17.56 -10.62
N ARG A 346 11.69 17.86 -9.54
CA ARG A 346 11.03 19.17 -9.36
C ARG A 346 12.02 20.33 -9.35
N ARG A 347 13.06 20.22 -8.52
CA ARG A 347 14.13 21.24 -8.44
C ARG A 347 14.81 21.46 -9.79
N ALA A 348 15.01 20.40 -10.56
CA ALA A 348 15.60 20.51 -11.90
C ALA A 348 14.68 21.29 -12.86
N VAL A 349 13.37 21.04 -12.84
CA VAL A 349 12.38 21.76 -13.64
C VAL A 349 12.33 23.24 -13.25
N ASP A 350 12.27 23.55 -11.96
CA ASP A 350 12.21 24.95 -11.47
C ASP A 350 13.44 25.76 -11.91
N ASN A 351 14.63 25.15 -11.84
CA ASN A 351 15.88 25.79 -12.27
C ASN A 351 15.92 26.09 -13.77
N THR A 352 15.15 25.37 -14.60
CA THR A 352 15.08 25.63 -16.05
C THR A 352 14.14 26.77 -16.41
N HIS A 353 13.17 27.09 -15.55
CA HIS A 353 12.15 28.13 -15.82
C HIS A 353 12.48 29.49 -15.21
N LEU A 354 13.44 29.58 -14.29
CA LEU A 354 13.89 30.88 -13.79
C LEU A 354 14.63 31.62 -14.92
N PRO A 355 14.20 32.84 -15.29
CA PRO A 355 14.94 33.65 -16.25
C PRO A 355 16.35 33.84 -15.69
N LYS A 356 17.37 33.51 -16.49
CA LYS A 356 18.76 33.83 -16.13
C LYS A 356 18.80 35.35 -15.91
N SER A 357 18.92 35.78 -14.66
CA SER A 357 19.12 37.19 -14.36
C SER A 357 20.31 37.65 -15.21
N PRO A 358 20.21 38.78 -15.93
CA PRO A 358 21.34 39.29 -16.70
C PRO A 358 22.54 39.37 -15.75
N ARG A 359 23.62 38.68 -16.10
CA ARG A 359 24.86 38.77 -15.33
C ARG A 359 25.34 40.22 -15.42
N PRO A 360 25.66 40.87 -14.29
CA PRO A 360 26.18 42.23 -14.29
C PRO A 360 27.51 42.31 -15.05
#